data_AF-A0A7K2MW38-F1
#
_entry.id   AF-A0A7K2MW38-F1
#
_cell.length_a   1.000
_cell.length_b   1.000
_cell.length_c   1.000
_cell.angle_alpha   90.00
_cell.angle_beta   90.00
_cell.angle_gamma   90.00
#
_symmetry.space_group_name_H-M   'P 1'
#
loop_
_entity.id
_entity.type
_entity.pdbx_description
1 polymer ?
#
loop_
_entity_poly.entity_id
_entity_poly.type
_entity_poly.pdbx_seq_one_letter_code
_entity_poly.pdbx_strand_id
1 'polypeptide(L)'
;AEATAAPDAAAEARQPAGPAAPAYDDAEREAVLKVMRERRDIRNGFRSDPIPHEVLLRVLEAAHTAPSVGHSQPWDFVVIRSADTRRAMHELAMRQRDAYAKSLPKGRAKQFKELKIEAILDTPVNIVVTADPTRGGRHTLGRHTQPQMAPYSSALAVENLWLAARAEGLGVGWVSFFDEREMVRALGLPEHLDIVAYLCVGYVDEFPDEPELMQAGWSKRRPLSWVVHEETYGRRALPGEAPHDLLAETVAQIRPLDAKALGEAWERQKRMTKPAGALGMLEIISAQLSGLSRQCPPPIPEPAAVAVFAGDHGVHAQGVTPWPQEVTAQMVANFLGGGAVCNAFATQVGAEVCVVDVGVATDLPATPGLLPRKVRAGTSDMTTGAAMTREEAKQAIEVGIETARDLVAAGN
;
A
#
# COMPACT_ATOMS: atom_id res chain seq x y z
N ALA A 1 -45.12 -32.09 -34.93
CA ALA A 1 -44.91 -32.28 -33.50
C ALA A 1 -43.95 -31.20 -33.05
N GLU A 2 -44.51 -30.08 -32.60
CA GLU A 2 -43.76 -28.92 -32.11
C GLU A 2 -43.03 -29.29 -30.81
N ALA A 3 -41.75 -28.99 -30.76
CA ALA A 3 -40.93 -29.11 -29.57
C ALA A 3 -41.36 -28.01 -28.58
N THR A 4 -42.05 -28.41 -27.53
CA THR A 4 -42.37 -27.54 -26.39
C THR A 4 -41.09 -27.21 -25.63
N ALA A 5 -40.65 -25.95 -25.75
CA ALA A 5 -39.65 -25.35 -24.89
C ALA A 5 -40.15 -25.40 -23.43
N ALA A 6 -39.33 -25.92 -22.51
CA ALA A 6 -39.59 -25.87 -21.09
C ALA A 6 -39.51 -24.40 -20.63
N PRO A 7 -40.48 -23.91 -19.84
CA PRO A 7 -40.43 -22.55 -19.32
C PRO A 7 -39.29 -22.41 -18.31
N ASP A 8 -38.49 -21.36 -18.47
CA ASP A 8 -37.56 -20.84 -17.47
C ASP A 8 -38.30 -20.71 -16.14
N ALA A 9 -37.96 -21.55 -15.17
CA ALA A 9 -38.43 -21.41 -13.80
C ALA A 9 -37.72 -20.19 -13.20
N ALA A 10 -38.31 -19.01 -13.39
CA ALA A 10 -37.95 -17.82 -12.65
C ALA A 10 -38.01 -18.18 -11.15
N ALA A 11 -36.85 -18.23 -10.50
CA ALA A 11 -36.76 -18.50 -9.07
C ALA A 11 -37.60 -17.45 -8.33
N GLU A 12 -38.73 -17.87 -7.75
CA GLU A 12 -39.58 -16.99 -6.97
C GLU A 12 -38.76 -16.39 -5.82
N ALA A 13 -38.54 -15.07 -5.90
CA ALA A 13 -37.83 -14.35 -4.87
C ALA A 13 -38.56 -14.54 -3.53
N ARG A 14 -37.86 -15.13 -2.55
CA ARG A 14 -38.39 -15.39 -1.22
C ARG A 14 -38.91 -14.08 -0.63
N GLN A 15 -40.23 -13.99 -0.41
CA GLN A 15 -40.82 -12.82 0.23
C GLN A 15 -40.27 -12.69 1.66
N PRO A 16 -39.89 -11.47 2.10
CA PRO A 16 -39.31 -11.27 3.42
C PRO A 16 -40.34 -11.66 4.51
N ALA A 17 -39.90 -12.46 5.48
CA ALA A 17 -40.74 -12.97 6.57
C ALA A 17 -41.10 -11.92 7.64
N GLY A 18 -40.64 -10.67 7.48
CA GLY A 18 -40.80 -9.58 8.43
C GLY A 18 -39.91 -8.38 8.09
N PRO A 19 -39.91 -7.33 8.91
CA PRO A 19 -38.98 -6.21 8.75
C PRO A 19 -37.54 -6.68 8.92
N ALA A 20 -36.59 -5.95 8.33
CA ALA A 20 -35.17 -6.18 8.56
C ALA A 20 -34.82 -6.04 10.06
N ALA A 21 -33.78 -6.74 10.50
CA ALA A 21 -33.25 -6.56 11.85
C ALA A 21 -32.90 -5.07 12.07
N PRO A 22 -33.27 -4.49 13.22
CA PRO A 22 -32.98 -3.08 13.50
C PRO A 22 -31.47 -2.85 13.56
N ALA A 23 -31.04 -1.69 13.09
CA ALA A 23 -29.68 -1.21 13.33
C ALA A 23 -29.52 -0.78 14.80
N TYR A 24 -28.26 -0.66 15.24
CA TYR A 24 -27.90 0.08 16.45
C TYR A 24 -28.38 1.53 16.38
N ASP A 25 -28.51 2.18 17.53
CA ASP A 25 -28.90 3.59 17.55
C ASP A 25 -27.82 4.50 16.95
N ASP A 26 -28.16 5.76 16.67
CA ASP A 26 -27.23 6.69 16.01
C ASP A 26 -25.99 7.00 16.84
N ALA A 27 -26.08 7.00 18.18
CA ALA A 27 -24.95 7.27 19.06
C ALA A 27 -23.97 6.09 19.09
N GLU A 28 -24.48 4.87 19.16
CA GLU A 28 -23.70 3.63 19.07
C GLU A 28 -23.01 3.52 17.70
N ARG A 29 -23.74 3.79 16.61
CA ARG A 29 -23.19 3.78 15.24
C ARG A 29 -22.06 4.81 15.09
N GLU A 30 -22.27 6.02 15.60
CA GLU A 30 -21.25 7.07 15.53
C GLU A 30 -20.03 6.73 16.39
N ALA A 31 -20.21 6.12 17.57
CA ALA A 31 -19.10 5.67 18.41
C ALA A 31 -18.22 4.63 17.70
N VAL A 32 -18.82 3.64 17.04
CA VAL A 32 -18.10 2.63 16.26
C VAL A 32 -17.28 3.29 15.15
N LEU A 33 -17.91 4.16 14.35
CA LEU A 33 -17.21 4.86 13.25
C LEU A 33 -16.13 5.81 13.77
N LYS A 34 -16.36 6.47 14.89
CA LYS A 34 -15.39 7.36 15.53
C LYS A 34 -14.13 6.60 15.93
N VAL A 35 -14.26 5.46 16.62
CA VAL A 35 -13.12 4.63 17.01
C VAL A 35 -12.35 4.16 15.77
N MET A 36 -13.02 3.71 14.71
CA MET A 36 -12.36 3.31 13.46
C MET A 36 -11.60 4.46 12.78
N ARG A 37 -12.15 5.69 12.79
CA ARG A 37 -11.51 6.87 12.19
C ARG A 37 -10.36 7.42 13.03
N GLU A 38 -10.46 7.36 14.35
CA GLU A 38 -9.52 8.00 15.28
C GLU A 38 -8.46 7.06 15.83
N ARG A 39 -8.62 5.74 15.70
CA ARG A 39 -7.55 4.81 16.07
C ARG A 39 -6.31 5.08 15.22
N ARG A 40 -5.14 5.02 15.84
CA ARG A 40 -3.85 5.25 15.19
C ARG A 40 -2.93 4.08 15.48
N ASP A 41 -1.98 3.90 14.59
CA ASP A 41 -0.81 3.09 14.87
C ASP A 41 0.23 3.99 15.55
N ILE A 42 0.37 3.82 16.86
CA ILE A 42 1.14 4.71 17.73
C ILE A 42 2.55 4.16 17.89
N ARG A 43 3.55 5.01 17.71
CA ARG A 43 4.97 4.69 17.97
C ARG A 43 5.61 5.64 18.99
N ASN A 44 4.96 6.75 19.30
CA ASN A 44 5.46 7.83 20.14
C ASN A 44 4.44 8.18 21.23
N GLY A 45 4.91 8.79 22.33
CA GLY A 45 4.04 9.27 23.40
C GLY A 45 3.39 8.17 24.26
N PHE A 46 3.97 6.96 24.29
CA PHE A 46 3.54 5.93 25.25
C PHE A 46 3.96 6.30 26.67
N ARG A 47 3.06 6.04 27.60
CA ARG A 47 3.25 6.28 29.02
C ARG A 47 3.70 5.00 29.73
N SER A 48 4.40 5.18 30.83
CA SER A 48 4.89 4.07 31.68
C SER A 48 3.81 3.49 32.60
N ASP A 49 2.61 4.09 32.63
CA ASP A 49 1.48 3.63 33.43
C ASP A 49 1.17 2.14 33.13
N PRO A 50 1.02 1.28 34.15
CA PRO A 50 0.67 -0.12 33.93
C PRO A 50 -0.76 -0.23 33.39
N ILE A 51 -0.98 -1.18 32.48
CA ILE A 51 -2.34 -1.52 32.01
C ILE A 51 -3.01 -2.40 33.08
N PRO A 52 -4.15 -1.99 33.65
CA PRO A 52 -4.90 -2.83 34.58
C PRO A 52 -5.30 -4.18 33.95
N HIS A 53 -5.32 -5.25 34.74
CA HIS A 53 -5.55 -6.60 34.22
C HIS A 53 -6.92 -6.75 33.56
N GLU A 54 -7.94 -6.13 34.15
CA GLU A 54 -9.30 -6.10 33.65
C GLU A 54 -9.44 -5.32 32.34
N VAL A 55 -8.65 -4.27 32.13
CA VAL A 55 -8.62 -3.53 30.87
C VAL A 55 -7.99 -4.41 29.78
N LEU A 56 -6.83 -5.01 30.07
CA LEU A 56 -6.17 -5.91 29.12
C LEU A 56 -7.05 -7.13 28.78
N LEU A 57 -7.78 -7.67 29.76
CA LEU A 57 -8.72 -8.76 29.54
C LEU A 57 -9.83 -8.36 28.57
N ARG A 58 -10.49 -7.20 28.76
CA ARG A 58 -11.53 -6.73 27.82
C ARG A 58 -11.01 -6.57 26.39
N VAL A 59 -9.78 -6.07 26.25
CA VAL A 59 -9.11 -5.92 24.95
C VAL A 59 -8.84 -7.29 24.28
N LEU A 60 -8.40 -8.29 25.04
CA LEU A 60 -8.19 -9.65 24.54
C LEU A 60 -9.52 -10.38 24.26
N GLU A 61 -10.55 -10.17 25.08
CA GLU A 61 -11.90 -10.70 24.86
C GLU A 61 -12.48 -10.14 23.56
N ALA A 62 -12.34 -8.84 23.31
CA ALA A 62 -12.74 -8.21 22.05
C ALA A 62 -12.04 -8.87 20.85
N ALA A 63 -10.72 -9.11 20.95
CA ALA A 63 -9.98 -9.85 19.93
C ALA A 63 -10.57 -11.25 19.69
N HIS A 64 -10.95 -11.95 20.76
CA HIS A 64 -11.50 -13.30 20.70
C HIS A 64 -12.90 -13.40 20.04
N THR A 65 -13.64 -12.29 19.97
CA THR A 65 -14.94 -12.23 19.27
C THR A 65 -14.84 -12.13 17.75
N ALA A 66 -13.62 -12.03 17.19
CA ALA A 66 -13.44 -11.92 15.75
C ALA A 66 -13.99 -13.14 14.99
N PRO A 67 -14.48 -12.96 13.75
CA PRO A 67 -14.84 -14.08 12.91
C PRO A 67 -13.59 -14.88 12.55
N SER A 68 -13.76 -16.19 12.34
CA SER A 68 -12.69 -17.06 11.87
C SER A 68 -13.20 -18.07 10.86
N VAL A 69 -12.35 -18.42 9.91
CA VAL A 69 -12.65 -19.42 8.89
C VAL A 69 -13.03 -20.75 9.56
N GLY A 70 -14.23 -21.26 9.24
CA GLY A 70 -14.75 -22.47 9.87
C GLY A 70 -14.89 -22.41 11.40
N HIS A 71 -14.98 -21.22 11.99
CA HIS A 71 -14.95 -21.00 13.45
C HIS A 71 -13.72 -21.62 14.13
N SER A 72 -12.57 -21.62 13.44
CA SER A 72 -11.34 -22.30 13.89
C SER A 72 -10.58 -21.60 15.00
N GLN A 73 -10.82 -20.30 15.22
CA GLN A 73 -10.16 -19.47 16.24
C GLN A 73 -8.63 -19.74 16.32
N PRO A 74 -7.89 -19.57 15.21
CA PRO A 74 -6.51 -20.05 15.08
C PRO A 74 -5.50 -19.25 15.90
N TRP A 75 -5.88 -18.11 16.45
CA TRP A 75 -4.99 -17.18 17.14
C TRP A 75 -4.54 -17.68 18.53
N ASP A 76 -3.32 -17.31 18.90
CA ASP A 76 -2.89 -17.21 20.29
C ASP A 76 -2.33 -15.80 20.56
N PHE A 77 -2.40 -15.36 21.82
CA PHE A 77 -1.90 -14.07 22.27
C PHE A 77 -0.81 -14.28 23.33
N VAL A 78 0.44 -14.08 22.97
CA VAL A 78 1.58 -14.17 23.89
C VAL A 78 1.84 -12.79 24.50
N VAL A 79 1.42 -12.61 25.75
CA VAL A 79 1.58 -11.35 26.49
C VAL A 79 2.98 -11.24 27.09
N ILE A 80 3.75 -10.26 26.64
CA ILE A 80 5.13 -10.02 27.04
C ILE A 80 5.20 -8.76 27.91
N ARG A 81 5.61 -8.93 29.17
CA ARG A 81 5.89 -7.82 30.11
C ARG A 81 7.36 -7.74 30.51
N SER A 82 8.10 -8.84 30.37
CA SER A 82 9.51 -8.93 30.74
C SER A 82 10.36 -7.91 29.96
N ALA A 83 11.10 -7.09 30.70
CA ALA A 83 12.01 -6.12 30.09
C ALA A 83 13.13 -6.80 29.29
N ASP A 84 13.60 -7.98 29.73
CA ASP A 84 14.62 -8.75 28.99
C ASP A 84 14.09 -9.24 27.65
N THR A 85 12.89 -9.81 27.64
CA THR A 85 12.26 -10.26 26.39
C THR A 85 12.02 -9.09 25.44
N ARG A 86 11.52 -7.95 25.94
CA ARG A 86 11.32 -6.74 25.12
C ARG A 86 12.64 -6.19 24.58
N ARG A 87 13.74 -6.22 25.35
CA ARG A 87 15.09 -5.87 24.84
C ARG A 87 15.54 -6.77 23.70
N ALA A 88 15.39 -8.08 23.85
CA ALA A 88 15.75 -9.02 22.79
C ALA A 88 14.93 -8.78 21.50
N MET A 89 13.63 -8.51 21.63
CA MET A 89 12.76 -8.17 20.49
C MET A 89 13.14 -6.82 19.86
N HIS A 90 13.46 -5.82 20.67
CA HIS A 90 13.92 -4.53 20.16
C HIS A 90 15.21 -4.66 19.35
N GLU A 91 16.18 -5.45 19.81
CA GLU A 91 17.43 -5.69 19.06
C GLU A 91 17.18 -6.39 17.73
N LEU A 92 16.26 -7.37 17.69
CA LEU A 92 15.81 -8.01 16.45
C LEU A 92 15.22 -6.98 15.48
N ALA A 93 14.33 -6.13 15.98
CA ALA A 93 13.69 -5.08 15.21
C ALA A 93 14.69 -4.08 14.61
N MET A 94 15.67 -3.66 15.41
CA MET A 94 16.69 -2.71 14.96
C MET A 94 17.60 -3.29 13.88
N ARG A 95 17.94 -4.58 13.93
CA ARG A 95 18.72 -5.22 12.86
C ARG A 95 17.99 -5.19 11.52
N GLN A 96 16.69 -5.49 11.51
CA GLN A 96 15.88 -5.46 10.30
C GLN A 96 15.65 -4.03 9.80
N ARG A 97 15.45 -3.07 10.72
CA ARG A 97 15.39 -1.65 10.39
C ARG A 97 16.65 -1.18 9.67
N ASP A 98 17.82 -1.54 10.17
CA ASP A 98 19.11 -1.15 9.58
C ASP A 98 19.33 -1.80 8.22
N ALA A 99 18.91 -3.05 8.04
CA ALA A 99 18.93 -3.73 6.74
C ALA A 99 18.02 -3.02 5.73
N TYR A 100 16.78 -2.71 6.12
CA TYR A 100 15.85 -1.98 5.28
C TYR A 100 16.36 -0.58 4.93
N ALA A 101 16.86 0.19 5.90
CA ALA A 101 17.42 1.52 5.67
C ALA A 101 18.55 1.52 4.62
N LYS A 102 19.38 0.47 4.59
CA LYS A 102 20.47 0.32 3.60
C LYS A 102 19.96 -0.01 2.19
N SER A 103 18.78 -0.62 2.08
CA SER A 103 18.15 -0.94 0.78
C SER A 103 17.46 0.27 0.13
N LEU A 104 17.17 1.32 0.90
CA LEU A 104 16.44 2.49 0.40
C LEU A 104 17.32 3.40 -0.48
N PRO A 105 16.77 3.96 -1.58
CA PRO A 105 17.39 5.07 -2.29
C PRO A 105 17.68 6.25 -1.36
N LYS A 106 18.71 7.06 -1.66
CA LYS A 106 19.18 8.14 -0.77
C LYS A 106 18.07 9.09 -0.30
N GLY A 107 17.16 9.48 -1.19
CA GLY A 107 16.03 10.35 -0.85
C GLY A 107 15.09 9.72 0.19
N ARG A 108 14.70 8.46 -0.04
CA ARG A 108 13.89 7.67 0.90
C ARG A 108 14.61 7.39 2.21
N ALA A 109 15.90 7.05 2.15
CA ALA A 109 16.70 6.78 3.34
C ALA A 109 16.79 8.01 4.26
N LYS A 110 16.83 9.23 3.70
CA LYS A 110 16.81 10.48 4.48
C LYS A 110 15.49 10.63 5.24
N GLN A 111 14.35 10.45 4.56
CA GLN A 111 13.03 10.51 5.20
C GLN A 111 12.85 9.41 6.25
N PHE A 112 13.25 8.17 5.93
CA PHE A 112 13.09 7.03 6.81
C PHE A 112 13.85 7.16 8.14
N LYS A 113 15.00 7.86 8.16
CA LYS A 113 15.79 8.08 9.37
C LYS A 113 15.02 8.81 10.47
N GLU A 114 14.12 9.71 10.09
CA GLU A 114 13.30 10.50 11.01
C GLU A 114 12.08 9.71 11.51
N LEU A 115 11.78 8.55 10.90
CA LEU A 115 10.65 7.72 11.28
C LEU A 115 11.03 6.75 12.40
N LYS A 116 10.19 6.72 13.44
CA LYS A 116 10.21 5.67 14.44
C LYS A 116 9.34 4.51 13.99
N ILE A 117 9.90 3.30 13.98
CA ILE A 117 9.24 2.10 13.44
C ILE A 117 8.63 1.18 14.52
N GLU A 118 8.94 1.43 15.79
CA GLU A 118 8.57 0.56 16.90
C GLU A 118 8.51 1.33 18.23
N ALA A 119 7.88 0.74 19.24
CA ALA A 119 7.81 1.27 20.60
C ALA A 119 7.92 0.15 21.65
N ILE A 120 8.71 -0.89 21.34
CA ILE A 120 8.82 -2.14 22.10
C ILE A 120 9.26 -1.85 23.54
N LEU A 121 10.25 -0.98 23.70
CA LEU A 121 10.79 -0.64 25.02
C LEU A 121 9.96 0.41 25.76
N ASP A 122 9.24 1.27 25.03
CA ASP A 122 8.44 2.37 25.59
C ASP A 122 7.08 1.91 26.12
N THR A 123 6.65 0.70 25.75
CA THR A 123 5.35 0.15 26.14
C THR A 123 5.43 -0.82 27.32
N PRO A 124 4.47 -0.77 28.27
CA PRO A 124 4.46 -1.67 29.42
C PRO A 124 4.11 -3.12 29.03
N VAL A 125 3.39 -3.31 27.92
CA VAL A 125 2.94 -4.63 27.43
C VAL A 125 3.20 -4.74 25.93
N ASN A 126 3.77 -5.87 25.51
CA ASN A 126 3.74 -6.28 24.11
C ASN A 126 2.92 -7.55 23.96
N ILE A 127 2.34 -7.76 22.77
CA ILE A 127 1.53 -8.94 22.47
C ILE A 127 1.99 -9.50 21.12
N VAL A 128 2.44 -10.74 21.12
CA VAL A 128 2.63 -11.48 19.87
C VAL A 128 1.34 -12.22 19.56
N VAL A 129 0.82 -11.99 18.36
CA VAL A 129 -0.37 -12.67 17.85
C VAL A 129 0.07 -13.66 16.81
N THR A 130 -0.27 -14.93 17.01
CA THR A 130 0.08 -16.03 16.10
C THR A 130 -1.14 -16.54 15.35
N ALA A 131 -0.93 -17.44 14.40
CA ALA A 131 -1.96 -18.33 13.89
C ALA A 131 -1.44 -19.76 13.91
N ASP A 132 -2.22 -20.68 14.46
CA ASP A 132 -1.98 -22.11 14.36
C ASP A 132 -2.73 -22.67 13.13
N PRO A 133 -2.04 -22.96 12.01
CA PRO A 133 -2.67 -23.49 10.81
C PRO A 133 -3.15 -24.93 10.97
N THR A 134 -2.84 -25.60 12.08
CA THR A 134 -3.26 -26.97 12.39
C THR A 134 -4.50 -27.04 13.29
N ARG A 135 -4.83 -25.93 13.99
CA ARG A 135 -5.99 -25.85 14.89
C ARG A 135 -7.29 -26.14 14.15
N GLY A 136 -8.19 -26.90 14.78
CA GLY A 136 -9.44 -27.37 14.16
C GLY A 136 -9.27 -28.60 13.26
N GLY A 137 -8.05 -29.16 13.15
CA GLY A 137 -7.77 -30.42 12.47
C GLY A 137 -7.82 -30.34 10.94
N ARG A 138 -7.80 -31.50 10.29
CA ARG A 138 -7.67 -31.63 8.81
C ARG A 138 -8.86 -31.07 8.02
N HIS A 139 -10.04 -30.98 8.64
CA HIS A 139 -11.31 -30.72 7.97
C HIS A 139 -11.94 -29.36 8.33
N THR A 140 -11.12 -28.39 8.75
CA THR A 140 -11.59 -27.02 8.97
C THR A 140 -12.18 -26.43 7.69
N LEU A 141 -13.47 -26.09 7.74
CA LEU A 141 -14.21 -25.50 6.63
C LEU A 141 -13.50 -24.24 6.13
N GLY A 142 -13.39 -24.09 4.80
CA GLY A 142 -12.78 -22.93 4.14
C GLY A 142 -11.24 -22.94 4.07
N ARG A 143 -10.54 -23.76 4.86
CA ARG A 143 -9.06 -23.78 4.87
C ARG A 143 -8.43 -24.72 3.84
N HIS A 144 -9.15 -25.74 3.40
CA HIS A 144 -8.60 -26.73 2.46
C HIS A 144 -8.14 -26.12 1.13
N THR A 145 -8.94 -25.20 0.58
CA THR A 145 -8.64 -24.52 -0.69
C THR A 145 -7.88 -23.21 -0.52
N GLN A 146 -7.92 -22.62 0.68
CA GLN A 146 -7.27 -21.34 1.01
C GLN A 146 -6.59 -21.43 2.39
N PRO A 147 -5.40 -22.05 2.50
CA PRO A 147 -4.69 -22.23 3.77
C PRO A 147 -4.41 -20.91 4.52
N GLN A 148 -4.18 -19.82 3.80
CA GLN A 148 -3.91 -18.47 4.32
C GLN A 148 -5.08 -17.84 5.08
N MET A 149 -6.26 -18.47 5.08
CA MET A 149 -7.41 -17.96 5.84
C MET A 149 -7.21 -18.02 7.36
N ALA A 150 -6.29 -18.87 7.86
CA ALA A 150 -5.96 -18.91 9.28
C ALA A 150 -5.29 -17.60 9.76
N PRO A 151 -4.15 -17.14 9.19
CA PRO A 151 -3.57 -15.85 9.56
C PRO A 151 -4.50 -14.66 9.26
N TYR A 152 -5.35 -14.72 8.22
CA TYR A 152 -6.36 -13.68 8.01
C TYR A 152 -7.39 -13.62 9.16
N SER A 153 -7.81 -14.76 9.69
CA SER A 153 -8.71 -14.80 10.85
C SER A 153 -8.04 -14.16 12.08
N SER A 154 -6.75 -14.45 12.31
CA SER A 154 -5.98 -13.80 13.38
C SER A 154 -5.80 -12.30 13.17
N ALA A 155 -5.64 -11.83 11.93
CA ALA A 155 -5.55 -10.40 11.63
C ALA A 155 -6.87 -9.65 11.96
N LEU A 156 -8.03 -10.29 11.79
CA LEU A 156 -9.31 -9.73 12.23
C LEU A 156 -9.38 -9.62 13.77
N ALA A 157 -8.83 -10.59 14.49
CA ALA A 157 -8.68 -10.50 15.94
C ALA A 157 -7.78 -9.32 16.36
N VAL A 158 -6.71 -9.06 15.61
CA VAL A 158 -5.85 -7.88 15.83
C VAL A 158 -6.60 -6.57 15.61
N GLU A 159 -7.42 -6.43 14.57
CA GLU A 159 -8.19 -5.20 14.37
C GLU A 159 -9.22 -4.99 15.50
N ASN A 160 -9.93 -6.04 15.93
CA ASN A 160 -10.84 -5.95 17.08
C ASN A 160 -10.10 -5.51 18.36
N LEU A 161 -8.92 -6.08 18.61
CA LEU A 161 -8.04 -5.69 19.72
C LEU A 161 -7.71 -4.19 19.63
N TRP A 162 -7.35 -3.71 18.45
CA TRP A 162 -6.96 -2.32 18.21
C TRP A 162 -8.10 -1.34 18.47
N LEU A 163 -9.30 -1.65 17.98
CA LEU A 163 -10.49 -0.81 18.18
C LEU A 163 -10.89 -0.78 19.66
N ALA A 164 -10.90 -1.93 20.34
CA ALA A 164 -11.17 -2.00 21.77
C ALA A 164 -10.12 -1.23 22.59
N ALA A 165 -8.83 -1.39 22.26
CA ALA A 165 -7.75 -0.65 22.91
C ALA A 165 -7.94 0.87 22.75
N ARG A 166 -8.29 1.36 21.54
CA ARG A 166 -8.58 2.78 21.32
C ARG A 166 -9.75 3.28 22.19
N ALA A 167 -10.79 2.47 22.37
CA ALA A 167 -11.92 2.80 23.24
C ALA A 167 -11.53 2.88 24.73
N GLU A 168 -10.58 2.05 25.17
CA GLU A 168 -9.99 2.06 26.52
C GLU A 168 -8.92 3.15 26.74
N GLY A 169 -8.62 3.96 25.71
CA GLY A 169 -7.56 4.98 25.77
C GLY A 169 -6.14 4.42 25.64
N LEU A 170 -6.00 3.17 25.20
CA LEU A 170 -4.72 2.53 24.92
C LEU A 170 -4.30 2.79 23.47
N GLY A 171 -3.05 3.20 23.29
CA GLY A 171 -2.37 3.14 22.01
C GLY A 171 -1.96 1.70 21.68
N VAL A 172 -1.99 1.37 20.39
CA VAL A 172 -1.43 0.13 19.85
C VAL A 172 -0.55 0.51 18.67
N GLY A 173 0.64 -0.09 18.61
CA GLY A 173 1.56 0.03 17.48
C GLY A 173 1.97 -1.34 16.95
N TRP A 174 1.81 -1.58 15.64
CA TRP A 174 2.22 -2.83 15.02
C TRP A 174 3.66 -2.73 14.52
N VAL A 175 4.51 -3.66 14.96
CA VAL A 175 5.90 -3.79 14.52
C VAL A 175 6.05 -5.02 13.61
N SER A 176 6.51 -4.82 12.39
CA SER A 176 6.71 -5.88 11.39
C SER A 176 8.16 -6.02 10.91
N PHE A 177 9.10 -5.31 11.54
CA PHE A 177 10.51 -5.38 11.23
C PHE A 177 11.17 -6.61 11.89
N PHE A 178 10.77 -7.81 11.50
CA PHE A 178 11.30 -9.04 12.10
C PHE A 178 11.61 -10.10 11.06
N ASP A 179 12.66 -10.88 11.33
CA ASP A 179 12.77 -12.22 10.75
C ASP A 179 11.94 -13.17 11.61
N GLU A 180 10.96 -13.81 10.99
CA GLU A 180 10.00 -14.68 11.68
C GLU A 180 10.70 -15.85 12.40
N ARG A 181 11.72 -16.45 11.78
CA ARG A 181 12.44 -17.60 12.35
C ARG A 181 13.31 -17.19 13.54
N GLU A 182 13.90 -15.99 13.50
CA GLU A 182 14.60 -15.44 14.66
C GLU A 182 13.63 -15.16 15.81
N MET A 183 12.47 -14.59 15.54
CA MET A 183 11.45 -14.32 16.57
C MET A 183 10.95 -15.61 17.22
N VAL A 184 10.57 -16.61 16.42
CA VAL A 184 10.10 -17.93 16.91
C VAL A 184 11.12 -18.55 17.86
N ARG A 185 12.40 -18.57 17.47
CA ARG A 185 13.48 -19.11 18.31
C ARG A 185 13.70 -18.30 19.59
N ALA A 186 13.72 -16.97 19.49
CA ALA A 186 13.97 -16.09 20.62
C ALA A 186 12.85 -16.11 21.66
N LEU A 187 11.61 -16.35 21.23
CA LEU A 187 10.44 -16.47 22.10
C LEU A 187 10.12 -17.92 22.50
N GLY A 188 10.82 -18.91 21.95
CA GLY A 188 10.57 -20.33 22.22
C GLY A 188 9.19 -20.80 21.72
N LEU A 189 8.71 -20.23 20.61
CA LEU A 189 7.42 -20.57 20.03
C LEU A 189 7.50 -21.90 19.26
N PRO A 190 6.42 -22.69 19.19
CA PRO A 190 6.36 -23.85 18.31
C PRO A 190 6.58 -23.47 16.84
N GLU A 191 7.37 -24.28 16.11
CA GLU A 191 7.78 -23.98 14.73
C GLU A 191 6.64 -23.96 13.70
N HIS A 192 5.48 -24.55 14.03
CA HIS A 192 4.32 -24.60 13.14
C HIS A 192 3.44 -23.35 13.21
N LEU A 193 3.71 -22.43 14.14
CA LEU A 193 2.93 -21.20 14.27
C LEU A 193 3.39 -20.15 13.27
N ASP A 194 2.44 -19.54 12.59
CA ASP A 194 2.67 -18.34 11.80
C ASP A 194 2.64 -17.12 12.72
N ILE A 195 3.62 -16.22 12.61
CA ILE A 195 3.60 -14.95 13.33
C ILE A 195 2.77 -13.95 12.54
N VAL A 196 1.66 -13.49 13.12
CA VAL A 196 0.76 -12.54 12.47
C VAL A 196 1.13 -11.12 12.86
N ALA A 197 1.27 -10.82 14.15
CA ALA A 197 1.55 -9.46 14.61
C ALA A 197 2.45 -9.42 15.84
N TYR A 198 3.26 -8.36 15.96
CA TYR A 198 3.88 -7.94 17.21
C TYR A 198 3.34 -6.56 17.58
N LEU A 199 2.58 -6.48 18.67
CA LEU A 199 1.86 -5.28 19.07
C LEU A 199 2.49 -4.66 20.31
N CYS A 200 2.77 -3.37 20.27
CA CYS A 200 3.15 -2.56 21.42
C CYS A 200 1.89 -1.90 21.99
N VAL A 201 1.58 -2.08 23.28
CA VAL A 201 0.33 -1.63 23.90
C VAL A 201 0.61 -0.85 25.19
N GLY A 202 -0.04 0.31 25.35
CA GLY A 202 0.09 1.16 26.53
C GLY A 202 -0.80 2.40 26.47
N TYR A 203 -0.95 3.10 27.60
CA TYR A 203 -1.56 4.42 27.59
C TYR A 203 -0.70 5.41 26.82
N VAL A 204 -1.32 6.42 26.22
CA VAL A 204 -0.64 7.44 25.42
C VAL A 204 -1.00 8.83 25.89
N ASP A 205 -0.09 9.78 25.66
CA ASP A 205 -0.35 11.19 25.98
C ASP A 205 -1.41 11.81 25.05
N GLU A 206 -1.42 11.42 23.77
CA GLU A 206 -2.40 11.87 22.78
C GLU A 206 -2.56 10.88 21.63
N PHE A 207 -3.65 11.03 20.87
CA PHE A 207 -3.87 10.36 19.59
C PHE A 207 -3.81 11.39 18.47
N PRO A 208 -2.84 11.31 17.54
CA PRO A 208 -2.73 12.26 16.45
C PRO A 208 -3.98 12.28 15.55
N ASP A 209 -4.34 13.46 15.04
CA ASP A 209 -5.51 13.64 14.16
C ASP A 209 -5.37 12.93 12.80
N GLU A 210 -4.15 12.60 12.37
CA GLU A 210 -3.88 11.91 11.11
C GLU A 210 -2.73 10.88 11.25
N PRO A 211 -2.58 9.93 10.32
CA PRO A 211 -1.50 8.94 10.39
C PRO A 211 -0.11 9.59 10.37
N GLU A 212 0.79 9.13 11.22
CA GLU A 212 2.17 9.65 11.35
C GLU A 212 2.94 9.62 10.03
N LEU A 213 2.76 8.57 9.21
CA LEU A 213 3.37 8.47 7.88
C LEU A 213 2.85 9.54 6.91
N MET A 214 1.63 10.05 7.09
CA MET A 214 1.13 11.17 6.30
C MET A 214 1.71 12.50 6.77
N GLN A 215 1.81 12.72 8.08
CA GLN A 215 2.44 13.91 8.68
C GLN A 215 3.90 14.06 8.25
N ALA A 216 4.63 12.95 8.22
CA ALA A 216 6.01 12.90 7.77
C ALA A 216 6.18 12.98 6.24
N GLY A 217 5.08 13.04 5.48
CA GLY A 217 5.12 13.07 4.01
C GLY A 217 5.56 11.76 3.36
N TRP A 218 5.63 10.65 4.13
CA TRP A 218 6.03 9.34 3.63
C TRP A 218 4.97 8.72 2.70
N SER A 219 3.70 9.05 2.90
CA SER A 219 2.60 8.58 2.05
C SER A 219 1.41 9.54 2.09
N LYS A 220 0.47 9.39 1.16
CA LYS A 220 -0.79 10.14 1.11
C LYS A 220 -1.96 9.18 1.07
N ARG A 221 -3.09 9.62 1.61
CA ARG A 221 -4.35 8.86 1.58
C ARG A 221 -4.87 8.75 0.15
N ARG A 222 -5.17 7.53 -0.27
CA ARG A 222 -5.88 7.26 -1.53
C ARG A 222 -7.38 7.49 -1.31
N PRO A 223 -8.09 8.16 -2.22
CA PRO A 223 -9.53 8.37 -2.09
C PRO A 223 -10.30 7.05 -2.30
N LEU A 224 -11.47 6.94 -1.67
CA LEU A 224 -12.31 5.73 -1.74
C LEU A 224 -12.70 5.36 -3.18
N SER A 225 -12.97 6.35 -4.03
CA SER A 225 -13.34 6.16 -5.44
C SER A 225 -12.26 5.44 -6.26
N TRP A 226 -11.01 5.38 -5.80
CA TRP A 226 -9.95 4.65 -6.51
C TRP A 226 -9.99 3.14 -6.28
N VAL A 227 -10.60 2.69 -5.17
CA VAL A 227 -10.58 1.29 -4.73
C VAL A 227 -11.94 0.60 -4.82
N VAL A 228 -13.00 1.33 -5.18
CA VAL A 228 -14.33 0.77 -5.43
C VAL A 228 -14.51 0.57 -6.93
N HIS A 229 -14.86 -0.65 -7.31
CA HIS A 229 -15.15 -1.06 -8.69
C HIS A 229 -16.54 -1.70 -8.75
N GLU A 230 -17.31 -1.35 -9.77
CA GLU A 230 -18.67 -1.84 -9.97
C GLU A 230 -18.65 -3.02 -10.95
N GLU A 231 -19.03 -4.21 -10.48
CA GLU A 231 -19.05 -5.50 -11.21
C GLU A 231 -17.70 -6.03 -11.70
N THR A 232 -16.88 -5.20 -12.35
CA THR A 232 -15.61 -5.60 -12.96
C THR A 232 -14.47 -4.68 -12.52
N TYR A 233 -13.28 -5.27 -12.35
CA TYR A 233 -12.07 -4.51 -12.04
C TYR A 233 -11.81 -3.47 -13.13
N GLY A 234 -11.44 -2.25 -12.71
CA GLY A 234 -11.26 -1.10 -13.59
C GLY A 234 -12.51 -0.24 -13.79
N ARG A 235 -13.73 -0.77 -13.61
CA ARG A 235 -14.97 0.02 -13.66
C ARG A 235 -15.19 0.77 -12.35
N ARG A 236 -14.40 1.82 -12.10
CA ARG A 236 -14.44 2.60 -10.85
C ARG A 236 -15.74 3.40 -10.76
N ALA A 237 -16.49 3.23 -9.68
CA ALA A 237 -17.71 4.00 -9.37
C ALA A 237 -18.02 3.87 -7.88
N LEU A 238 -18.43 4.96 -7.23
CA LEU A 238 -19.12 4.82 -5.95
C LEU A 238 -20.56 4.33 -6.20
N PRO A 239 -21.17 3.59 -5.26
CA PRO A 239 -22.56 3.16 -5.41
C PRO A 239 -23.50 4.34 -5.66
N GLY A 240 -24.23 4.31 -6.79
CA GLY A 240 -25.16 5.38 -7.21
C GLY A 240 -24.56 6.44 -8.13
N GLU A 241 -23.27 6.38 -8.43
CA GLU A 241 -22.59 7.27 -9.38
C GLU A 241 -22.35 6.57 -10.72
N ALA A 242 -22.18 7.34 -11.80
CA ALA A 242 -21.79 6.78 -13.09
C ALA A 242 -20.32 6.32 -13.07
N PRO A 243 -19.95 5.24 -13.79
CA PRO A 243 -18.56 4.81 -13.89
C PRO A 243 -17.61 5.92 -14.34
N HIS A 244 -16.50 6.06 -13.64
CA HIS A 244 -15.46 7.03 -13.92
C HIS A 244 -14.69 6.63 -15.19
N ASP A 245 -14.58 7.56 -16.13
CA ASP A 245 -13.57 7.50 -17.19
C ASP A 245 -12.26 8.12 -16.67
N LEU A 246 -11.33 7.27 -16.24
CA LEU A 246 -10.08 7.71 -15.62
C LEU A 246 -9.28 8.65 -16.53
N LEU A 247 -9.19 8.33 -17.82
CA LEU A 247 -8.47 9.13 -18.79
C LEU A 247 -9.14 10.51 -18.96
N ALA A 248 -10.45 10.53 -19.18
CA ALA A 248 -11.18 11.80 -19.38
C ALA A 248 -11.11 12.70 -18.15
N GLU A 249 -11.27 12.13 -16.94
CA GLU A 249 -11.16 12.86 -15.67
C GLU A 249 -9.75 13.44 -15.51
N THR A 250 -8.72 12.65 -15.80
CA THR A 250 -7.33 13.09 -15.70
C THR A 250 -7.05 14.23 -16.66
N VAL A 251 -7.50 14.13 -17.92
CA VAL A 251 -7.37 15.21 -18.91
C VAL A 251 -8.06 16.49 -18.45
N ALA A 252 -9.28 16.38 -17.89
CA ALA A 252 -10.02 17.54 -17.38
C ALA A 252 -9.35 18.21 -16.17
N GLN A 253 -8.50 17.48 -15.42
CA GLN A 253 -7.75 18.01 -14.28
C GLN A 253 -6.41 18.66 -14.65
N ILE A 254 -5.90 18.45 -15.87
CA ILE A 254 -4.67 19.10 -16.35
C ILE A 254 -4.91 20.60 -16.50
N ARG A 255 -4.12 21.41 -15.80
CA ARG A 255 -4.22 22.88 -15.78
C ARG A 255 -2.91 23.49 -16.27
N PRO A 256 -2.94 24.71 -16.84
CA PRO A 256 -1.71 25.45 -17.13
C PRO A 256 -0.90 25.75 -15.86
N LEU A 257 0.37 26.08 -16.04
CA LEU A 257 1.24 26.55 -14.96
C LEU A 257 0.64 27.77 -14.27
N ASP A 258 0.83 27.88 -12.95
CA ASP A 258 0.34 29.02 -12.19
C ASP A 258 1.10 30.30 -12.56
N ALA A 259 0.40 31.24 -13.19
CA ALA A 259 0.98 32.47 -13.72
C ALA A 259 1.53 33.38 -12.62
N LYS A 260 0.92 33.37 -11.43
CA LYS A 260 1.37 34.18 -10.30
C LYS A 260 2.70 33.66 -9.75
N ALA A 261 2.80 32.37 -9.46
CA ALA A 261 4.02 31.74 -8.98
C ALA A 261 5.16 31.84 -10.02
N LEU A 262 4.84 31.72 -11.31
CA LEU A 262 5.81 31.98 -12.39
C LEU A 262 6.35 33.41 -12.35
N GLY A 263 5.47 34.41 -12.22
CA GLY A 263 5.88 35.82 -12.10
C GLY A 263 6.74 36.08 -10.86
N GLU A 264 6.33 35.55 -9.71
CA GLU A 264 7.09 35.64 -8.45
C GLU A 264 8.48 35.01 -8.57
N ALA A 265 8.60 33.87 -9.27
CA ALA A 265 9.87 33.21 -9.51
C ALA A 265 10.82 34.03 -10.39
N TRP A 266 10.30 34.63 -11.47
CA TRP A 266 11.09 35.52 -12.32
C TRP A 266 11.53 36.80 -11.60
N GLU A 267 10.66 37.40 -10.79
CA GLU A 267 11.05 38.54 -9.95
C GLU A 267 12.08 38.17 -8.89
N ARG A 268 11.98 36.97 -8.32
CA ARG A 268 13.01 36.44 -7.41
C ARG A 268 14.35 36.30 -8.13
N GLN A 269 14.37 35.74 -9.35
CA GLN A 269 15.60 35.58 -10.15
C GLN A 269 16.30 36.91 -10.44
N LYS A 270 15.55 38.00 -10.64
CA LYS A 270 16.10 39.35 -10.84
C LYS A 270 16.76 39.94 -9.59
N ARG A 271 16.28 39.59 -8.40
CA ARG A 271 16.79 40.10 -7.11
C ARG A 271 17.99 39.32 -6.58
N MET A 272 18.29 38.15 -7.14
CA MET A 272 19.45 37.36 -6.73
C MET A 272 20.76 38.05 -7.11
N THR A 273 21.79 37.89 -6.28
CA THR A 273 23.14 38.44 -6.52
C THR A 273 23.84 37.68 -7.65
N LYS A 274 23.38 37.89 -8.89
CA LYS A 274 23.93 37.34 -10.14
C LYS A 274 23.59 38.27 -11.30
N PRO A 275 24.37 38.27 -12.39
CA PRO A 275 23.94 38.90 -13.64
C PRO A 275 22.64 38.25 -14.15
N ALA A 276 21.74 39.04 -14.73
CA ALA A 276 20.49 38.54 -15.28
C ALA A 276 20.75 37.50 -16.39
N GLY A 277 20.05 36.35 -16.34
CA GLY A 277 20.20 35.28 -17.32
C GLY A 277 21.47 34.43 -17.19
N ALA A 278 22.36 34.72 -16.24
CA ALA A 278 23.65 34.03 -16.12
C ALA A 278 23.53 32.53 -15.80
N LEU A 279 22.40 32.06 -15.25
CA LEU A 279 22.17 30.63 -14.98
C LEU A 279 21.45 29.90 -16.13
N GLY A 280 21.10 30.61 -17.22
CA GLY A 280 20.50 30.03 -18.42
C GLY A 280 19.27 29.16 -18.13
N MET A 281 19.33 27.89 -18.51
CA MET A 281 18.23 26.93 -18.36
C MET A 281 17.77 26.74 -16.91
N LEU A 282 18.67 26.91 -15.92
CA LEU A 282 18.31 26.75 -14.52
C LEU A 282 17.30 27.81 -14.05
N GLU A 283 17.32 29.03 -14.62
CA GLU A 283 16.33 30.05 -14.30
C GLU A 283 14.94 29.63 -14.81
N ILE A 284 14.89 29.13 -16.05
CA ILE A 284 13.68 28.65 -16.70
C ILE A 284 13.08 27.48 -15.92
N ILE A 285 13.90 26.47 -15.58
CA ILE A 285 13.45 25.29 -14.82
C ILE A 285 12.93 25.71 -13.45
N SER A 286 13.63 26.60 -12.73
CA SER A 286 13.18 27.06 -11.41
C SER A 286 11.84 27.79 -11.45
N ALA A 287 11.58 28.57 -12.51
CA ALA A 287 10.31 29.25 -12.71
C ALA A 287 9.20 28.24 -13.08
N GLN A 288 9.50 27.29 -13.97
CA GLN A 288 8.57 26.21 -14.33
C GLN A 288 8.18 25.37 -13.11
N LEU A 289 9.14 25.00 -12.26
CA LEU A 289 8.88 24.27 -11.01
C LEU A 289 7.96 25.08 -10.08
N SER A 290 8.17 26.39 -9.96
CA SER A 290 7.28 27.26 -9.19
C SER A 290 5.85 27.29 -9.77
N GLY A 291 5.73 27.30 -11.10
CA GLY A 291 4.44 27.22 -11.78
C GLY A 291 3.73 25.88 -11.62
N LEU A 292 4.48 24.78 -11.58
CA LEU A 292 3.97 23.42 -11.34
C LEU A 292 3.51 23.24 -9.88
N SER A 293 4.34 23.64 -8.92
CA SER A 293 4.01 23.55 -7.49
C SER A 293 3.04 24.63 -7.01
N ARG A 294 2.80 25.65 -7.86
CA ARG A 294 2.04 26.87 -7.55
C ARG A 294 2.57 27.63 -6.34
N GLN A 295 3.88 27.54 -6.11
CA GLN A 295 4.55 28.12 -4.94
C GLN A 295 5.94 28.63 -5.33
N CYS A 296 6.31 29.82 -4.86
CA CYS A 296 7.65 30.39 -5.00
C CYS A 296 8.28 30.70 -3.62
N PRO A 297 9.48 30.16 -3.29
CA PRO A 297 10.22 29.17 -4.06
C PRO A 297 9.49 27.81 -4.11
N PRO A 298 9.73 26.99 -5.14
CA PRO A 298 9.10 25.67 -5.23
C PRO A 298 9.70 24.72 -4.19
N PRO A 299 8.93 23.75 -3.68
CA PRO A 299 9.47 22.65 -2.89
C PRO A 299 10.41 21.80 -3.76
N ILE A 300 11.38 21.15 -3.12
CA ILE A 300 12.26 20.20 -3.81
C ILE A 300 11.45 18.93 -4.13
N PRO A 301 11.44 18.45 -5.39
CA PRO A 301 10.72 17.25 -5.79
C PRO A 301 11.49 15.99 -5.37
N GLU A 302 11.54 15.72 -4.07
CA GLU A 302 12.20 14.55 -3.49
C GLU A 302 11.28 13.83 -2.49
N PRO A 303 11.27 12.49 -2.46
CA PRO A 303 12.02 11.57 -3.33
C PRO A 303 11.44 11.51 -4.75
N ALA A 304 12.29 11.38 -5.77
CA ALA A 304 11.83 11.21 -7.15
C ALA A 304 11.67 9.72 -7.51
N ALA A 305 10.87 9.42 -8.55
CA ALA A 305 10.72 8.08 -9.09
C ALA A 305 10.89 8.04 -10.62
N VAL A 306 11.43 6.93 -11.12
CA VAL A 306 11.56 6.57 -12.54
C VAL A 306 10.67 5.36 -12.80
N ALA A 307 9.59 5.56 -13.55
CA ALA A 307 8.74 4.47 -14.02
C ALA A 307 9.20 3.99 -15.40
N VAL A 308 9.58 2.72 -15.50
CA VAL A 308 9.99 2.05 -16.74
C VAL A 308 8.85 1.16 -17.22
N PHE A 309 8.21 1.52 -18.32
CA PHE A 309 7.13 0.75 -18.94
C PHE A 309 7.69 -0.14 -20.05
N ALA A 310 7.69 -1.45 -19.85
CA ALA A 310 8.20 -2.43 -20.80
C ALA A 310 7.08 -2.99 -21.69
N GLY A 311 7.35 -3.06 -22.99
CA GLY A 311 6.45 -3.64 -23.97
C GLY A 311 7.17 -4.02 -25.25
N ASP A 312 6.73 -5.10 -25.87
CA ASP A 312 7.25 -5.56 -27.15
C ASP A 312 6.38 -5.09 -28.32
N HIS A 313 6.96 -5.06 -29.51
CA HIS A 313 6.29 -4.57 -30.71
C HIS A 313 6.33 -5.59 -31.84
N GLY A 314 5.17 -5.93 -32.40
CA GLY A 314 5.04 -6.92 -33.48
C GLY A 314 5.76 -6.53 -34.78
N VAL A 315 6.01 -5.24 -35.00
CA VAL A 315 6.84 -4.76 -36.13
C VAL A 315 8.28 -5.27 -36.08
N HIS A 316 8.72 -5.85 -34.94
CA HIS A 316 9.96 -6.62 -34.83
C HIS A 316 10.08 -7.69 -35.93
N ALA A 317 8.97 -8.30 -36.35
CA ALA A 317 8.92 -9.26 -37.44
C ALA A 317 9.44 -8.72 -38.80
N GLN A 318 9.48 -7.40 -38.97
CA GLN A 318 9.99 -6.73 -40.17
C GLN A 318 11.50 -6.43 -40.11
N GLY A 319 12.21 -6.91 -39.07
CA GLY A 319 13.66 -6.74 -38.95
C GLY A 319 14.10 -5.29 -38.68
N VAL A 320 13.25 -4.48 -38.03
CA VAL A 320 13.53 -3.07 -37.72
C VAL A 320 14.65 -2.86 -36.70
N THR A 321 15.12 -3.93 -36.06
CA THR A 321 16.22 -3.93 -35.08
C THR A 321 17.07 -5.19 -35.24
N PRO A 322 18.39 -5.11 -35.01
CA PRO A 322 19.25 -6.30 -34.99
C PRO A 322 19.12 -7.13 -33.70
N TRP A 323 18.42 -6.61 -32.69
CA TRP A 323 18.29 -7.29 -31.39
C TRP A 323 17.12 -8.29 -31.36
N PRO A 324 17.30 -9.48 -30.78
CA PRO A 324 16.20 -10.43 -30.55
C PRO A 324 15.09 -9.85 -29.66
N GLN A 325 13.86 -10.30 -29.85
CA GLN A 325 12.70 -9.82 -29.07
C GLN A 325 12.80 -10.18 -27.58
N GLU A 326 13.44 -11.29 -27.25
CA GLU A 326 13.67 -11.74 -25.86
C GLU A 326 14.50 -10.75 -25.02
N VAL A 327 15.24 -9.84 -25.66
CA VAL A 327 16.03 -8.81 -24.98
C VAL A 327 15.15 -7.94 -24.06
N THR A 328 13.88 -7.72 -24.41
CA THR A 328 12.96 -6.94 -23.56
C THR A 328 12.80 -7.59 -22.18
N ALA A 329 12.55 -8.91 -22.13
CA ALA A 329 12.42 -9.64 -20.86
C ALA A 329 13.73 -9.70 -20.07
N GLN A 330 14.86 -9.85 -20.77
CA GLN A 330 16.20 -9.80 -20.16
C GLN A 330 16.49 -8.42 -19.55
N MET A 331 16.09 -7.34 -20.22
CA MET A 331 16.22 -5.98 -19.71
C MET A 331 15.32 -5.74 -18.50
N VAL A 332 14.09 -6.27 -18.49
CA VAL A 332 13.24 -6.23 -17.29
C VAL A 332 13.91 -6.90 -16.10
N ALA A 333 14.48 -8.10 -16.28
CA ALA A 333 15.26 -8.75 -15.22
C ALA A 333 16.47 -7.89 -14.78
N ASN A 334 17.15 -7.23 -15.72
CA ASN A 334 18.27 -6.35 -15.41
C ASN A 334 17.85 -5.10 -14.62
N PHE A 335 16.70 -4.49 -14.97
CA PHE A 335 16.13 -3.36 -14.23
C PHE A 335 15.79 -3.73 -12.78
N LEU A 336 15.16 -4.90 -12.59
CA LEU A 336 14.80 -5.43 -11.28
C LEU A 336 16.02 -5.81 -10.45
N GLY A 337 17.07 -6.32 -11.10
CA GLY A 337 18.37 -6.61 -10.47
C GLY A 337 19.23 -5.38 -10.18
N GLY A 338 18.80 -4.17 -10.60
CA GLY A 338 19.54 -2.94 -10.39
C GLY A 338 20.77 -2.76 -11.30
N GLY A 339 20.92 -3.59 -12.33
CA GLY A 339 22.12 -3.65 -13.18
C GLY A 339 22.06 -2.80 -14.45
N ALA A 340 20.94 -2.14 -14.74
CA ALA A 340 20.82 -1.34 -15.95
C ALA A 340 21.35 0.10 -15.77
N VAL A 341 21.63 0.75 -16.90
CA VAL A 341 22.09 2.15 -16.92
C VAL A 341 21.08 3.09 -16.23
N CYS A 342 19.77 2.87 -16.39
CA CYS A 342 18.77 3.69 -15.70
C CYS A 342 18.85 3.55 -14.17
N ASN A 343 19.19 2.36 -13.66
CA ASN A 343 19.39 2.15 -12.22
C ASN A 343 20.61 2.94 -11.72
N ALA A 344 21.69 2.99 -12.50
CA ALA A 344 22.88 3.79 -12.16
C ALA A 344 22.55 5.28 -12.05
N PHE A 345 21.83 5.84 -13.04
CA PHE A 345 21.38 7.23 -13.01
C PHE A 345 20.40 7.50 -11.86
N ALA A 346 19.40 6.63 -11.67
CA ALA A 346 18.42 6.75 -10.59
C ALA A 346 19.11 6.75 -9.23
N THR A 347 20.07 5.85 -9.01
CA THR A 347 20.86 5.78 -7.78
C THR A 347 21.66 7.06 -7.53
N GLN A 348 22.24 7.65 -8.58
CA GLN A 348 23.01 8.89 -8.47
C GLN A 348 22.16 10.07 -7.99
N VAL A 349 20.91 10.16 -8.48
CA VAL A 349 19.97 11.23 -8.11
C VAL A 349 19.06 10.86 -6.92
N GLY A 350 19.21 9.65 -6.38
CA GLY A 350 18.41 9.16 -5.24
C GLY A 350 16.96 8.81 -5.58
N ALA A 351 16.67 8.53 -6.86
CA ALA A 351 15.35 8.15 -7.34
C ALA A 351 15.08 6.64 -7.23
N GLU A 352 13.83 6.30 -6.99
CA GLU A 352 13.33 4.92 -7.06
C GLU A 352 13.13 4.48 -8.52
N VAL A 353 13.35 3.20 -8.83
CA VAL A 353 13.01 2.63 -10.15
C VAL A 353 11.84 1.68 -9.98
N CYS A 354 10.73 1.98 -10.65
CA CYS A 354 9.54 1.15 -10.73
C CYS A 354 9.45 0.53 -12.12
N VAL A 355 9.36 -0.79 -12.21
CA VAL A 355 9.28 -1.49 -13.50
C VAL A 355 7.86 -1.99 -13.72
N VAL A 356 7.27 -1.63 -14.85
CA VAL A 356 5.90 -1.96 -15.21
C VAL A 356 5.89 -2.77 -16.49
N ASP A 357 5.40 -3.99 -16.43
CA ASP A 357 5.12 -4.78 -17.63
C ASP A 357 3.75 -4.36 -18.17
N VAL A 358 3.76 -3.61 -19.27
CA VAL A 358 2.53 -3.17 -19.98
C VAL A 358 2.27 -4.05 -21.19
N GLY A 359 3.30 -4.65 -21.77
CA GLY A 359 3.10 -5.51 -22.91
C GLY A 359 4.29 -6.33 -23.36
N VAL A 360 5.11 -6.84 -22.44
CA VAL A 360 6.19 -7.78 -22.79
C VAL A 360 5.58 -9.03 -23.44
N ALA A 361 6.18 -9.52 -24.53
CA ALA A 361 5.61 -10.63 -25.30
C ALA A 361 5.65 -11.97 -24.55
N THR A 362 6.61 -12.14 -23.65
CA THR A 362 6.77 -13.33 -22.81
C THR A 362 6.17 -13.15 -21.42
N ASP A 363 5.88 -14.27 -20.77
CA ASP A 363 5.48 -14.28 -19.35
C ASP A 363 6.68 -14.04 -18.46
N LEU A 364 6.53 -13.12 -17.52
CA LEU A 364 7.56 -12.75 -16.55
C LEU A 364 7.24 -13.39 -15.19
N PRO A 365 8.23 -13.95 -14.49
CA PRO A 365 8.01 -14.52 -13.17
C PRO A 365 7.62 -13.43 -12.17
N ALA A 366 6.74 -13.77 -11.23
CA ALA A 366 6.37 -12.90 -10.13
C ALA A 366 7.63 -12.56 -9.31
N THR A 367 8.14 -11.35 -9.51
CA THR A 367 9.40 -10.88 -8.93
C THR A 367 9.11 -9.60 -8.14
N PRO A 368 9.61 -9.47 -6.90
CA PRO A 368 9.48 -8.22 -6.14
C PRO A 368 9.94 -7.01 -6.96
N GLY A 369 9.14 -5.94 -6.97
CA GLY A 369 9.43 -4.71 -7.73
C GLY A 369 8.90 -4.67 -9.16
N LEU A 370 8.41 -5.79 -9.72
CA LEU A 370 7.73 -5.81 -11.01
C LEU A 370 6.23 -5.55 -10.82
N LEU A 371 5.67 -4.56 -11.52
CA LEU A 371 4.23 -4.35 -11.58
C LEU A 371 3.63 -5.12 -12.77
N PRO A 372 2.82 -6.17 -12.54
CA PRO A 372 2.15 -6.91 -13.60
C PRO A 372 0.92 -6.12 -14.04
N ARG A 373 1.05 -5.34 -15.12
CA ARG A 373 -0.02 -4.49 -15.69
C ARG A 373 -0.17 -4.74 -17.20
N LYS A 374 0.12 -5.96 -17.62
CA LYS A 374 0.17 -6.35 -19.03
C LYS A 374 -1.21 -6.18 -19.65
N VAL A 375 -1.30 -5.30 -20.65
CA VAL A 375 -2.51 -5.08 -21.45
C VAL A 375 -2.62 -6.18 -22.50
N ARG A 376 -1.49 -6.51 -23.16
CA ARG A 376 -1.38 -7.56 -24.16
C ARG A 376 0.06 -8.02 -24.33
N ALA A 377 0.28 -9.25 -24.80
CA ALA A 377 1.61 -9.77 -25.08
C ALA A 377 2.16 -9.23 -26.41
N GLY A 378 2.82 -8.07 -26.36
CA GLY A 378 3.35 -7.35 -27.52
C GLY A 378 2.26 -6.73 -28.41
N THR A 379 2.59 -5.64 -29.10
CA THR A 379 1.67 -5.08 -30.11
C THR A 379 1.59 -5.97 -31.34
N SER A 380 0.52 -5.85 -32.13
CA SER A 380 0.48 -6.41 -33.48
C SER A 380 1.50 -5.70 -34.39
N ASP A 381 1.80 -6.30 -35.54
CA ASP A 381 2.62 -5.67 -36.57
C ASP A 381 1.82 -4.55 -37.27
N MET A 382 2.22 -3.31 -36.98
CA MET A 382 1.56 -2.11 -37.50
C MET A 382 1.65 -1.94 -39.02
N THR A 383 2.52 -2.70 -39.70
CA THR A 383 2.62 -2.69 -41.17
C THR A 383 1.49 -3.47 -41.84
N THR A 384 0.83 -4.36 -41.09
CA THR A 384 -0.24 -5.24 -41.57
C THR A 384 -1.63 -4.85 -41.07
N GLY A 385 -1.71 -3.95 -40.08
CA GLY A 385 -2.96 -3.50 -39.48
C GLY A 385 -2.71 -2.60 -38.27
N ALA A 386 -3.73 -2.38 -37.45
CA ALA A 386 -3.56 -1.62 -36.21
C ALA A 386 -2.66 -2.37 -35.21
N ALA A 387 -1.75 -1.65 -34.55
CA ALA A 387 -0.88 -2.22 -33.51
C ALA A 387 -1.67 -2.75 -32.30
N MET A 388 -2.81 -2.13 -32.00
CA MET A 388 -3.71 -2.46 -30.90
C MET A 388 -5.10 -1.84 -31.13
N THR A 389 -6.10 -2.28 -30.38
CA THR A 389 -7.43 -1.65 -30.40
C THR A 389 -7.41 -0.30 -29.67
N ARG A 390 -8.49 0.48 -29.82
CA ARG A 390 -8.62 1.77 -29.10
C ARG A 390 -8.76 1.54 -27.59
N GLU A 391 -9.43 0.47 -27.21
CA GLU A 391 -9.64 0.04 -25.82
C GLU A 391 -8.31 -0.38 -25.19
N GLU A 392 -7.48 -1.16 -25.89
CA GLU A 392 -6.13 -1.52 -25.44
C GLU A 392 -5.24 -0.27 -25.29
N ALA A 393 -5.30 0.67 -26.24
CA ALA A 393 -4.57 1.93 -26.15
C ALA A 393 -5.01 2.77 -24.95
N LYS A 394 -6.32 2.87 -24.71
CA LYS A 394 -6.87 3.55 -23.53
C LYS A 394 -6.38 2.89 -22.24
N GLN A 395 -6.47 1.56 -22.15
CA GLN A 395 -6.01 0.81 -20.98
C GLN A 395 -4.52 1.01 -20.72
N ALA A 396 -3.67 1.04 -21.75
CA ALA A 396 -2.24 1.30 -21.61
C ALA A 396 -1.95 2.71 -21.04
N ILE A 397 -2.71 3.72 -21.45
CA ILE A 397 -2.59 5.08 -20.88
C ILE A 397 -3.07 5.09 -19.42
N GLU A 398 -4.17 4.40 -19.12
CA GLU A 398 -4.70 4.28 -17.76
C GLU A 398 -3.71 3.60 -16.81
N VAL A 399 -2.97 2.58 -17.26
CA VAL A 399 -1.86 1.98 -16.50
C VAL A 399 -0.81 3.03 -16.13
N GLY A 400 -0.47 3.94 -17.05
CA GLY A 400 0.44 5.07 -16.78
C GLY A 400 -0.12 6.04 -15.74
N ILE A 401 -1.40 6.40 -15.84
CA ILE A 401 -2.09 7.29 -14.88
C ILE A 401 -2.11 6.66 -13.48
N GLU A 402 -2.47 5.39 -13.38
CA GLU A 402 -2.52 4.64 -12.12
C GLU A 402 -1.14 4.53 -11.49
N THR A 403 -0.12 4.19 -12.28
CA THR A 403 1.27 4.12 -11.81
C THR A 403 1.72 5.46 -11.23
N ALA A 404 1.45 6.57 -11.93
CA ALA A 404 1.78 7.91 -11.44
C ALA A 404 1.02 8.25 -10.14
N ARG A 405 -0.28 7.93 -10.08
CA ARG A 405 -1.12 8.15 -8.88
C ARG A 405 -0.60 7.35 -7.67
N ASP A 406 -0.26 6.08 -7.87
CA ASP A 406 0.24 5.22 -6.79
C ASP A 406 1.64 5.67 -6.32
N LEU A 407 2.53 6.10 -7.23
CA LEU A 407 3.84 6.66 -6.86
C LEU A 407 3.71 7.95 -6.02
N VAL A 408 2.83 8.87 -6.42
CA VAL A 408 2.56 10.10 -5.66
C VAL A 408 1.89 9.78 -4.31
N ALA A 409 0.99 8.81 -4.27
CA ALA A 409 0.37 8.34 -3.03
C ALA A 409 1.37 7.64 -2.10
N ALA A 410 2.40 7.00 -2.66
CA ALA A 410 3.52 6.45 -1.92
C ALA A 410 4.51 7.51 -1.42
N GLY A 411 4.30 8.81 -1.71
CA GLY A 411 5.17 9.90 -1.25
C GLY A 411 6.35 10.23 -2.16
N ASN A 412 6.36 9.72 -3.41
CA ASN A 412 7.28 10.18 -4.46
C ASN A 412 6.81 11.47 -5.16
#